data_AF-A0A485NF38-F1
#
_entry.id   AF-A0A485NF38-F1
#
_cell.length_a   1.000
_cell.length_b   1.000
_cell.length_c   1.000
_cell.angle_alpha   90.00
_cell.angle_beta   90.00
_cell.angle_gamma   90.00
#
_symmetry.space_group_name_H-M   'P 1'
#
loop_
_entity.id
_entity.type
_entity.pdbx_description
1 polymer ?
#
loop_
_entity_poly.entity_id
_entity_poly.type
_entity_poly.pdbx_seq_one_letter_code
_entity_poly.pdbx_strand_id
1 'polypeptide(L)' 'MGKFMKPGKVVLVLVRRYSGHKTVIMKNIDDVTSDLPYNLALVAGTDRSPSK' A
#
# COMPACT_ATOMS: atom_id res chain seq x y z
N MET A 1 0.85 -10.68 19.37
CA MET A 1 0.46 -10.37 17.97
C MET A 1 1.49 -9.42 17.37
N GLY A 2 2.05 -9.73 16.20
CA GLY A 2 3.06 -8.89 15.54
C GLY A 2 2.45 -7.88 14.57
N LYS A 3 3.23 -6.89 14.15
CA LYS A 3 2.81 -5.90 13.15
C LYS A 3 2.43 -6.59 11.84
N PHE A 4 1.19 -6.38 11.39
CA PHE A 4 0.66 -7.00 10.17
C PHE A 4 1.17 -6.29 8.90
N MET A 5 1.26 -4.96 8.94
CA MET A 5 1.78 -4.12 7.87
C MET A 5 3.29 -4.29 7.75
N LYS A 6 3.73 -5.15 6.82
CA LYS A 6 5.13 -5.47 6.55
C LYS A 6 5.37 -5.50 5.03
N PRO A 7 6.60 -5.19 4.57
CA PRO A 7 6.99 -5.39 3.18
C PRO A 7 6.69 -6.82 2.69
N GLY A 8 6.29 -6.94 1.43
CA GLY A 8 5.93 -8.22 0.80
C GLY A 8 4.50 -8.69 1.08
N LYS A 9 3.72 -7.95 1.89
CA LYS A 9 2.29 -8.23 2.05
C LYS A 9 1.49 -7.64 0.90
N VAL A 10 0.52 -8.42 0.42
CA VAL A 10 -0.46 -7.99 -0.59
C VAL A 10 -1.56 -7.20 0.10
N VAL A 11 -1.93 -6.07 -0.50
CA VAL A 11 -2.99 -5.17 -0.04
C VAL A 11 -3.87 -4.75 -1.21
N LEU A 12 -5.10 -4.34 -0.90
CA LEU A 12 -6.07 -3.80 -1.85
C LEU A 12 -6.21 -2.30 -1.63
N VAL A 13 -6.06 -1.50 -2.68
CA VAL A 13 -6.32 -0.07 -2.61
C VAL A 13 -7.83 0.17 -2.66
N LEU A 14 -8.37 0.88 -1.67
CA LEU A 14 -9.82 1.07 -1.53
C LEU A 14 -10.35 2.32 -2.23
N VAL A 15 -9.55 3.38 -2.33
CA VAL A 15 -10.01 4.71 -2.77
C VAL A 15 -9.04 5.37 -3.76
N ARG A 16 -9.51 6.42 -4.44
CA ARG A 16 -8.78 7.22 -5.46
C ARG A 16 -8.49 6.44 -6.76
N ARG A 17 -7.59 6.98 -7.59
CA ARG A 17 -7.27 6.54 -8.96
C ARG A 17 -7.00 5.04 -9.09
N TYR A 18 -6.32 4.44 -8.11
CA TYR A 18 -5.91 3.04 -8.13
C TYR A 18 -6.84 2.14 -7.29
N SER A 19 -8.07 2.57 -7.00
CA SER A 19 -9.04 1.71 -6.30
C SER A 19 -9.23 0.37 -7.02
N GLY A 20 -9.38 -0.71 -6.26
CA GLY A 20 -9.53 -2.08 -6.78
C GLY A 20 -8.22 -2.75 -7.23
N HIS A 21 -7.09 -2.03 -7.22
CA HIS A 21 -5.81 -2.60 -7.62
C HIS A 21 -5.21 -3.43 -6.48
N LYS A 22 -4.77 -4.64 -6.83
CA LYS A 22 -3.98 -5.50 -5.94
C LYS A 22 -2.53 -5.04 -6.00
N THR A 23 -1.99 -4.65 -4.86
CA THR A 23 -0.64 -4.09 -4.75
C THR A 23 0.14 -4.80 -3.63
N VAL A 24 1.45 -4.62 -3.61
CA VAL A 24 2.37 -5.16 -2.59
C VAL A 24 3.01 -4.00 -1.85
N ILE A 25 3.10 -4.12 -0.52
CA ILE A 25 3.83 -3.16 0.33
C ILE A 25 5.33 -3.31 0.05
N MET A 26 5.97 -2.23 -0.36
CA MET A 26 7.44 -2.17 -0.54
C MET A 26 8.13 -1.62 0.70
N LYS A 27 7.61 -0.53 1.25
CA LYS A 27 8.15 0.12 2.45
C LYS A 27 7.02 0.70 3.28
N ASN A 28 7.09 0.51 4.59
CA ASN A 28 6.19 1.17 5.52
C ASN A 28 6.82 2.49 5.99
N ILE A 29 6.04 3.55 6.06
CA ILE A 29 6.44 4.88 6.53
C ILE A 29 5.63 5.16 7.79
N ASP A 30 6.23 4.80 8.92
CA ASP A 30 5.61 4.92 10.25
C ASP A 30 5.97 6.23 10.95
N ASP A 31 6.87 7.02 10.37
CA ASP A 31 7.25 8.32 10.89
C ASP A 31 6.15 9.33 10.53
N VAL A 32 5.36 9.67 11.54
CA VAL A 32 4.32 10.70 11.45
C VAL A 32 4.99 12.06 11.57
N THR A 33 5.09 12.80 10.45
CA THR A 33 5.52 14.20 10.43
C THR A 33 4.30 15.11 10.63
N SER A 34 4.51 16.35 11.09
CA SER A 34 3.46 17.38 11.19
C SER A 34 2.64 17.53 9.90
N ASP A 35 3.27 17.32 8.74
CA ASP A 35 2.66 17.49 7.42
C ASP A 35 1.81 16.28 7.00
N LEU A 36 2.05 15.10 7.58
CA LEU A 36 1.31 13.87 7.32
C LEU A 36 0.93 13.19 8.64
N PRO A 37 -0.25 13.52 9.22
CA PRO A 37 -0.67 13.02 10.53
C PRO A 37 -1.09 11.54 10.52
N TYR A 38 -0.80 10.79 9.45
CA TYR A 38 -1.20 9.40 9.29
C TYR A 38 -0.06 8.57 8.70
N ASN A 39 0.00 7.30 9.10
CA ASN A 39 0.95 6.34 8.57
C ASN A 39 0.71 6.11 7.09
N LEU A 40 1.80 6.08 6.32
CA LEU A 40 1.76 5.84 4.89
C LEU A 40 2.55 4.56 4.57
N ALA A 41 2.23 3.94 3.44
CA ALA A 41 3.05 2.89 2.88
C ALA A 41 3.35 3.18 1.42
N LEU A 42 4.58 2.92 1.00
CA LEU A 42 4.93 2.82 -0.40
C LEU A 42 4.47 1.46 -0.92
N VAL A 43 3.61 1.48 -1.92
CA VAL A 43 3.03 0.28 -2.55
C VAL A 43 3.38 0.24 -4.03
N ALA A 44 3.58 -0.96 -4.55
CA ALA A 44 3.77 -1.20 -5.98
C ALA A 44 2.70 -2.18 -6.48
N GLY A 45 2.15 -1.91 -7.66
CA GLY A 45 1.21 -2.80 -8.31
C GLY A 45 1.08 -2.46 -9.79
N THR A 46 0.35 -3.30 -10.52
CA THR A 46 0.16 -3.15 -11.96
C THR A 46 -1.15 -2.41 -12.24
N ASP A 47 -1.09 -1.37 -13.07
CA ASP A 47 -2.27 -0.58 -13.49
C ASP A 47 -3.30 -1.43 -14.26
N ARG A 48 -2.81 -2.40 -15.05
CA ARG A 48 -3.66 -3.35 -15.78
C ARG A 48 -3.27 -4.77 -15.42
N SER A 49 -4.25 -5.58 -15.03
CA SER A 49 -4.04 -7.01 -14.84
C SER A 49 -3.73 -7.68 -16.18
N PRO A 50 -2.87 -8.72 -16.20
CA PRO A 50 -2.65 -9.50 -17.42
C PRO A 50 -3.98 -10.05 -17.95
N SER A 51 -4.15 -9.95 -19.26
CA SER A 51 -5.26 -10.63 -19.95
C SER A 51 -5.08 -12.14 -19.83
N LYS A 52 -6.20 -12.87 -19.87
CA LYS A 52 -6.17 -14.33 -20.05
C LYS A 52 -5.56 -14.71 -21.39
#